data_AF-A0A0V1HJJ3-F1
#
_entry.id   AF-A0A0V1HJJ3-F1
#
_cell.length_a   1.000
_cell.length_b   1.000
_cell.length_c   1.000
_cell.angle_alpha   90.00
_cell.angle_beta   90.00
_cell.angle_gamma   90.00
#
_symmetry.space_group_name_H-M   'P 1'
#
loop_
_entity.id
_entity.type
_entity.pdbx_description
1 polymer ?
#
loop_
_entity_poly.entity_id
_entity_poly.type
_entity_poly.pdbx_seq_one_letter_code
_entity_poly.pdbx_strand_id
1 'polypeptide(L)'
;MYLQILMREENRDACRFLWWDGERRIRSYRLTRVCFGLKCSPFLAMGTVRSHAQRHGTLVSTLVDQLDSLLASGGFHLHKWASNEPDALRAVPAEKTARGTGGCPWKTLGIYWERNGDHLTFIKHESSNNFTG
;
A
#
# COMPACT_ATOMS: atom_id res chain seq x y z
N MET A 1 0.00 11.24 1.04
CA MET A 1 0.72 10.11 1.66
C MET A 1 2.21 10.07 1.31
N TYR A 2 2.62 9.64 0.10
CA TYR A 2 4.04 9.38 -0.19
C TYR A 2 4.95 10.60 -0.03
N LEU A 3 4.49 11.77 -0.47
CA LEU A 3 5.24 13.03 -0.33
C LEU A 3 5.39 13.52 1.12
N GLN A 4 4.84 12.83 2.12
CA GLN A 4 5.09 13.13 3.54
C GLN A 4 6.23 12.27 4.11
N ILE A 5 6.74 11.30 3.35
CA ILE A 5 7.77 10.36 3.77
C ILE A 5 9.11 10.80 3.18
N LEU A 6 10.05 11.18 4.05
CA LEU A 6 11.40 11.54 3.64
C LEU A 6 12.17 10.27 3.20
N MET A 7 12.86 10.37 2.06
CA MET A 7 13.78 9.33 1.62
C MET A 7 15.13 9.51 2.33
N ARG A 8 15.66 8.40 2.88
CA ARG A 8 17.01 8.36 3.44
C ARG A 8 18.02 8.82 2.40
N GLU A 9 19.02 9.57 2.83
CA GLU A 9 19.95 10.24 1.92
C GLU A 9 20.69 9.24 1.03
N GLU A 10 21.08 8.11 1.61
CA GLU A 10 21.71 6.97 0.94
C GLU A 10 20.88 6.40 -0.24
N ASN A 11 19.55 6.54 -0.19
CA ASN A 11 18.64 5.97 -1.19
C ASN A 11 18.16 6.98 -2.24
N ARG A 12 18.43 8.29 -2.06
CA ARG A 12 17.91 9.35 -2.95
C ARG A 12 18.45 9.25 -4.37
N ASP A 13 19.65 8.67 -4.53
CA ASP A 13 20.28 8.53 -5.83
C ASP A 13 19.60 7.52 -6.75
N ALA A 14 18.81 6.59 -6.20
CA ALA A 14 17.97 5.68 -6.98
C ALA A 14 16.80 6.40 -7.69
N CYS A 15 16.48 7.63 -7.29
CA CYS A 15 15.35 8.41 -7.81
C CYS A 15 15.82 9.72 -8.48
N ARG A 16 16.94 9.65 -9.22
CA ARG A 16 17.43 10.76 -10.04
C ARG A 16 16.64 10.90 -11.33
N PHE A 17 16.45 12.13 -11.79
CA PHE A 17 15.85 12.42 -13.08
C PHE A 17 16.56 13.61 -13.73
N LEU A 18 16.44 13.68 -15.05
CA LEU A 18 16.98 14.75 -15.86
C LEU A 18 15.87 15.74 -16.20
N TRP A 19 16.20 17.02 -16.24
CA TRP A 19 15.26 18.08 -16.61
C TRP A 19 15.99 19.18 -17.39
N TRP A 20 15.30 19.76 -18.37
CA TRP A 20 15.81 20.89 -19.14
C TRP A 20 15.46 22.19 -18.42
N ASP A 21 16.47 23.01 -18.12
CA ASP A 21 16.23 24.35 -17.62
C ASP A 21 15.76 25.32 -18.73
N GLY A 22 15.44 26.56 -18.35
CA GLY A 22 15.00 27.60 -19.28
C GLY A 22 16.03 27.95 -20.36
N GLU A 23 17.30 27.57 -20.18
CA GLU A 23 18.39 27.77 -21.13
C GLU A 23 18.68 26.52 -21.98
N ARG A 24 17.79 25.51 -21.94
CA ARG A 24 17.96 24.21 -22.61
C ARG A 24 19.26 23.50 -22.19
N ARG A 25 19.67 23.63 -20.93
CA ARG A 25 20.72 22.79 -20.34
C ARG A 25 20.11 21.64 -19.55
N ILE A 26 20.70 20.45 -19.67
CA ILE A 26 20.28 19.29 -18.89
C ILE A 26 20.80 19.44 -17.46
N ARG A 27 19.89 19.37 -16.49
CA ARG A 27 20.20 19.31 -15.06
C ARG A 27 19.75 17.99 -14.47
N SER A 28 20.54 17.48 -13.54
CA SER A 28 20.17 16.30 -12.75
C SER A 28 19.53 16.74 -11.42
N TYR A 29 18.37 16.18 -11.13
CA TYR A 29 17.66 16.37 -9.88
C TYR A 29 17.48 15.02 -9.19
N ARG A 30 17.27 15.05 -7.87
CA ARG A 30 16.97 13.87 -7.06
C ARG A 30 15.76 14.14 -6.19
N LEU A 31 14.89 13.14 -6.09
CA LEU A 31 13.75 13.22 -5.18
C LEU A 31 14.21 13.05 -3.73
N THR A 32 13.68 13.86 -2.83
CA THR A 32 13.99 13.81 -1.39
C THR A 32 12.90 13.10 -0.58
N ARG A 33 11.77 12.78 -1.24
CA ARG A 33 10.59 12.16 -0.64
C ARG A 33 10.14 10.98 -1.50
N VAL A 34 9.42 10.03 -0.91
CA VAL A 34 8.83 8.91 -1.65
C VAL A 34 7.86 9.48 -2.69
N CYS A 35 8.05 9.11 -3.96
CA CYS A 35 7.20 9.58 -5.06
C CYS A 35 6.20 8.51 -5.50
N PHE A 36 5.23 8.93 -6.31
CA PHE A 36 4.32 8.02 -6.99
C PHE A 36 5.07 7.27 -8.09
N GLY A 37 4.77 5.98 -8.26
CA GLY A 37 5.32 5.17 -9.35
C GLY A 37 6.55 4.32 -9.00
N LEU A 38 7.16 4.48 -7.81
CA LEU A 38 8.15 3.48 -7.37
C LEU A 38 7.44 2.20 -6.93
N LYS A 39 7.95 1.05 -7.38
CA LYS A 39 7.45 -0.27 -6.96
C LYS A 39 7.50 -0.45 -5.43
N CYS A 40 8.43 0.22 -4.75
CA CYS A 40 8.59 0.15 -3.30
C CYS A 40 7.77 1.18 -2.52
N SER A 41 7.15 2.18 -3.18
CA SER A 41 6.41 3.25 -2.48
C SER A 41 5.30 2.74 -1.55
N PRO A 42 4.48 1.74 -1.94
CA PRO A 42 3.45 1.20 -1.04
C PRO A 42 4.06 0.56 0.20
N PHE A 43 5.13 -0.23 0.05
CA PHE A 43 5.82 -0.88 1.15
C PHE A 43 6.41 0.14 2.14
N LEU A 44 7.08 1.19 1.62
CA LEU A 44 7.65 2.25 2.45
C LEU A 44 6.57 3.04 3.21
N ALA A 45 5.42 3.30 2.58
CA ALA A 45 4.31 3.95 3.25
C ALA A 45 3.72 3.11 4.37
N MET A 46 3.42 1.83 4.09
CA MET A 46 2.88 0.92 5.09
C MET A 46 3.86 0.70 6.25
N GLY A 47 5.16 0.56 5.95
CA GLY A 47 6.21 0.46 6.97
C GLY A 47 6.30 1.71 7.85
N THR A 48 6.16 2.91 7.27
CA THR A 48 6.16 4.18 8.02
C THR A 48 4.97 4.26 8.97
N VAL A 49 3.78 3.93 8.47
CA VAL A 49 2.54 3.89 9.25
C VAL A 49 2.66 2.90 10.42
N ARG A 50 3.10 1.66 10.14
CA ARG A 50 3.28 0.62 11.16
C ARG A 50 4.28 1.03 12.22
N SER A 51 5.41 1.60 11.81
CA SER A 51 6.44 2.05 12.75
C SER A 51 5.96 3.20 13.64
N HIS A 52 5.16 4.12 13.09
CA HIS A 52 4.55 5.19 13.87
C HIS A 52 3.55 4.64 14.91
N ALA A 53 2.69 3.70 14.50
CA ALA A 53 1.75 3.02 15.40
C ALA A 53 2.46 2.34 16.58
N GLN A 54 3.53 1.59 16.29
CA GLN A 54 4.31 0.87 17.30
C GLN A 54 5.01 1.78 18.31
N ARG A 55 5.56 2.92 17.86
CA ARG A 55 6.31 3.84 18.73
C ARG A 55 5.40 4.65 19.65
N HIS A 56 4.17 4.94 19.22
CA HIS A 56 3.25 5.79 19.97
C HIS A 56 2.24 4.99 20.80
N GLY A 57 2.31 3.64 20.80
CA GLY A 57 1.39 2.79 21.56
C GLY A 57 -0.07 3.04 21.20
N THR A 58 -0.32 3.59 20.01
CA THR A 58 -1.64 4.06 19.61
C THR A 58 -2.55 2.86 19.38
N LEU A 59 -3.74 2.87 20.00
CA LEU A 59 -4.77 1.87 19.72
C LEU A 59 -5.02 1.83 18.21
N VAL A 60 -5.14 0.62 17.67
CA VAL A 60 -5.29 0.43 16.22
C VAL A 60 -6.50 1.20 15.67
N SER A 61 -7.56 1.36 16.47
CA SER A 61 -8.71 2.20 16.14
C SER A 61 -8.33 3.66 15.85
N THR A 62 -7.62 4.30 16.77
CA THR A 62 -7.18 5.69 16.61
C THR A 62 -6.26 5.84 15.40
N LEU A 63 -5.42 4.85 15.11
CA LEU A 63 -4.55 4.87 13.94
C LEU A 63 -5.35 4.79 12.63
N VAL A 64 -6.34 3.89 12.57
CA VAL A 64 -7.25 3.76 11.42
C VAL A 64 -7.97 5.07 11.17
N ASP A 65 -8.53 5.70 12.21
CA ASP A 65 -9.25 6.96 12.09
C ASP A 65 -8.33 8.12 11.63
N GLN A 66 -7.12 8.20 12.20
CA GLN A 66 -6.12 9.20 11.80
C GLN A 66 -5.68 9.02 10.36
N LEU A 67 -5.47 7.78 9.91
CA LEU A 67 -5.11 7.47 8.53
C LEU A 67 -6.23 7.79 7.56
N ASP A 68 -7.46 7.39 7.89
CA ASP A 68 -8.63 7.64 7.05
C ASP A 68 -8.85 9.15 6.88
N SER A 69 -8.75 9.92 7.98
CA SER A 69 -8.85 11.38 7.96
C SER A 69 -7.72 12.04 7.16
N LEU A 70 -6.47 11.63 7.38
CA LEU A 70 -5.29 12.18 6.68
C LEU A 70 -5.34 11.93 5.17
N LEU A 71 -5.83 10.76 4.76
CA LEU A 71 -5.92 10.42 3.34
C LEU A 71 -7.14 11.07 2.70
N ALA A 72 -8.27 11.14 3.41
CA ALA A 72 -9.45 11.89 2.99
C ALA A 72 -9.13 13.38 2.79
N SER A 73 -8.29 13.99 3.63
CA SER A 73 -7.87 15.39 3.44
C SER A 73 -7.05 15.61 2.16
N GLY A 74 -6.48 14.55 1.60
CA GLY A 74 -5.83 14.53 0.29
C GLY A 74 -6.73 14.06 -0.86
N GLY A 75 -8.03 13.85 -0.62
CA GLY A 75 -9.00 13.33 -1.59
C GLY A 75 -8.99 11.79 -1.76
N PHE A 76 -8.24 11.07 -0.91
CA PHE A 76 -8.11 9.61 -0.97
C PHE A 76 -8.95 8.94 0.11
N HIS A 77 -10.18 8.57 -0.22
CA HIS A 77 -11.05 7.81 0.69
C HIS A 77 -10.61 6.34 0.70
N LEU A 78 -10.17 5.84 1.85
CA LEU A 78 -9.73 4.45 1.97
C LEU A 78 -10.93 3.51 2.04
N HIS A 79 -10.88 2.48 1.19
CA HIS A 79 -11.84 1.38 1.19
C HIS A 79 -11.08 0.06 1.18
N LYS A 80 -11.77 -1.03 1.56
CA LYS A 80 -11.25 -2.41 1.50
C LYS A 80 -10.06 -2.66 2.42
N TRP A 81 -10.16 -2.25 3.68
CA TRP A 81 -9.14 -2.46 4.71
C TRP A 81 -8.82 -3.94 4.94
N ALA A 82 -7.53 -4.21 5.15
CA ALA A 82 -6.95 -5.54 5.22
C ALA A 82 -5.82 -5.60 6.26
N SER A 83 -5.75 -6.70 7.01
CA SER A 83 -4.63 -6.96 7.94
C SER A 83 -4.50 -8.46 8.16
N ASN A 84 -3.28 -8.96 8.27
CA ASN A 84 -2.99 -10.30 8.79
C ASN A 84 -3.22 -10.42 10.30
N GLU A 85 -3.32 -9.29 11.00
CA GLU A 85 -3.70 -9.22 12.42
C GLU A 85 -5.21 -8.96 12.55
N PRO A 86 -6.03 -9.93 13.00
CA PRO A 86 -7.49 -9.78 13.06
C PRO A 86 -7.93 -8.73 14.08
N ASP A 87 -7.18 -8.56 15.18
CA ASP A 87 -7.47 -7.54 16.19
C ASP A 87 -7.34 -6.12 15.64
N ALA A 88 -6.48 -5.93 14.62
CA ALA A 88 -6.34 -4.66 13.94
C ALA A 88 -7.60 -4.26 13.13
N LEU A 89 -8.40 -5.24 12.69
CA LEU A 89 -9.61 -5.00 11.90
C LEU A 89 -10.86 -4.84 12.75
N ARG A 90 -10.83 -5.20 14.04
CA ARG A 90 -11.99 -5.03 14.93
C ARG A 90 -12.45 -3.58 15.06
N ALA A 91 -11.50 -2.65 14.91
CA ALA A 91 -11.77 -1.22 14.95
C ALA A 91 -12.28 -0.64 13.62
N VAL A 92 -12.22 -1.40 12.52
CA VAL A 92 -12.64 -0.92 11.21
C VAL A 92 -14.10 -1.32 10.98
N PRO A 93 -14.99 -0.41 10.56
CA PRO A 93 -16.35 -0.76 10.18
C PRO A 93 -16.38 -1.88 9.14
N ALA A 94 -17.34 -2.79 9.26
CA ALA A 94 -17.44 -3.96 8.38
C ALA A 94 -17.62 -3.55 6.91
N GLU A 95 -18.24 -2.40 6.65
CA GLU A 95 -18.47 -1.82 5.33
C GLU A 95 -17.16 -1.36 4.67
N LYS A 96 -16.20 -0.92 5.48
CA LYS A 96 -14.87 -0.48 5.02
C LYS A 96 -13.88 -1.65 4.92
N THR A 97 -14.19 -2.78 5.55
CA THR A 97 -13.36 -3.99 5.50
C THR A 97 -13.70 -4.78 4.25
N ALA A 98 -12.69 -5.12 3.44
CA ALA A 98 -12.95 -6.04 2.34
C ALA A 98 -13.20 -7.44 2.91
N ARG A 99 -14.17 -8.17 2.36
CA ARG A 99 -14.23 -9.63 2.43
C ARG A 99 -13.92 -10.15 1.03
N GLY A 100 -13.10 -11.20 0.95
CA GLY A 100 -12.86 -11.86 -0.34
C GLY A 100 -14.20 -12.32 -0.90
N THR A 101 -14.47 -12.00 -2.16
CA THR A 101 -15.68 -12.47 -2.84
C THR A 101 -15.63 -14.00 -2.96
N GLY A 102 -16.66 -14.69 -2.48
CA GLY A 102 -16.84 -16.14 -2.68
C GLY A 102 -15.81 -17.05 -1.99
N GLY A 103 -15.22 -16.63 -0.87
CA GLY A 103 -14.21 -17.45 -0.15
C GLY A 103 -12.82 -17.43 -0.79
N CYS A 104 -12.63 -16.64 -1.86
CA CYS A 104 -11.35 -16.52 -2.56
C CYS A 104 -10.39 -15.54 -1.83
N PRO A 105 -9.08 -15.83 -1.78
CA PRO A 105 -8.06 -14.93 -1.26
C PRO A 105 -7.98 -13.62 -2.06
N TRP A 106 -7.21 -12.65 -1.57
CA TRP A 106 -7.34 -11.25 -1.98
C TRP A 106 -6.50 -10.91 -3.19
N LYS A 107 -7.11 -10.60 -4.34
CA LYS A 107 -6.36 -10.20 -5.52
C LYS A 107 -5.76 -8.80 -5.37
N THR A 108 -4.45 -8.71 -5.27
CA THR A 108 -3.65 -7.47 -5.19
C THR A 108 -2.54 -7.56 -6.23
N LEU A 109 -2.44 -6.58 -7.14
CA LEU A 109 -1.40 -6.54 -8.18
C LEU A 109 -1.31 -7.79 -9.09
N GLY A 110 -2.43 -8.49 -9.29
CA GLY A 110 -2.49 -9.70 -10.14
C GLY A 110 -2.18 -11.02 -9.42
N ILE A 111 -1.79 -10.96 -8.15
CA ILE A 111 -1.57 -12.11 -7.26
C ILE A 111 -2.59 -12.12 -6.13
N TYR A 112 -2.76 -13.24 -5.45
CA TYR A 112 -3.72 -13.39 -4.37
C TYR A 112 -3.00 -13.36 -3.02
N TRP A 113 -3.59 -12.75 -2.00
CA TRP A 113 -3.04 -12.74 -0.65
C TRP A 113 -3.95 -13.54 0.28
N GLU A 114 -3.40 -14.59 0.88
CA GLU A 114 -3.99 -15.30 2.00
C GLU A 114 -3.64 -14.58 3.29
N ARG A 115 -4.63 -13.89 3.84
CA ARG A 115 -4.48 -13.00 4.98
C ARG A 115 -3.96 -13.71 6.23
N ASN A 116 -4.50 -14.88 6.55
CA ASN A 116 -4.23 -15.55 7.83
C ASN A 116 -2.82 -16.15 7.88
N GLY A 117 -2.31 -16.64 6.74
CA GLY A 117 -0.95 -17.18 6.61
C GLY A 117 0.09 -16.14 6.22
N ASP A 118 -0.32 -14.92 5.87
CA ASP A 118 0.53 -13.87 5.30
C ASP A 118 1.32 -14.36 4.07
N HIS A 119 0.63 -15.04 3.15
CA HIS A 119 1.24 -15.64 1.96
C HIS A 119 0.62 -15.09 0.68
N LEU A 120 1.48 -14.81 -0.31
CA LEU A 120 1.07 -14.46 -1.66
C LEU A 120 0.99 -15.73 -2.51
N THR A 121 -0.15 -15.97 -3.14
CA THR A 121 -0.46 -17.16 -3.93
C THR A 121 -0.96 -16.79 -5.32
N PHE A 122 -0.89 -17.75 -6.25
CA PHE A 122 -1.51 -17.66 -7.56
C PHE A 122 -2.66 -18.67 -7.62
N ILE A 123 -3.85 -18.22 -8.00
CA ILE A 123 -4.93 -19.16 -8.30
C ILE A 123 -4.77 -19.60 -9.75
N LYS A 124 -4.53 -20.90 -9.95
CA LYS A 124 -4.59 -21.50 -11.28
C LYS A 124 -6.06 -21.47 -11.72
N HIS A 125 -6.36 -20.79 -12.82
CA HIS A 125 -7.69 -20.88 -13.41
C HIS A 125 -7.84 -22.31 -13.92
N GLU A 126 -8.69 -23.12 -13.28
CA GLU A 126 -9.05 -24.41 -13.85
C GLU A 126 -9.84 -24.12 -15.12
N SER A 127 -9.25 -24.45 -16.27
CA SER A 127 -10.00 -24.58 -17.50
C SER A 127 -11.05 -25.65 -17.25
N SER A 128 -12.33 -25.27 -17.28
CA SER A 128 -13.43 -26.21 -17.26
C SER A 128 -13.26 -27.21 -18.40
N ASN A 129 -12.66 -28.35 -18.11
CA ASN A 129 -12.50 -29.44 -19.05
C ASN A 129 -13.82 -30.22 -19.10
N ASN A 130 -14.85 -29.59 -19.65
CA ASN A 130 -16.10 -30.26 -19.98
C ASN A 130 -15.98 -30.85 -21.39
N PHE A 131 -15.25 -31.96 -21.50
CA PHE A 131 -15.48 -32.94 -22.56
C PHE A 131 -16.22 -34.12 -21.93
N THR A 132 -17.55 -34.06 -21.97
CA THR A 132 -18.41 -35.23 -21.80
C THR A 132 -18.31 -36.10 -23.07
N GLY A 133 -18.28 -37.42 -22.86
CA GLY A 133 -18.10 -38.43 -23.91
C GLY A 133 -19.33 -38.75 -24.73
#